data_AF-A0A2N2JSP1-F1
#
_entry.id   AF-A0A2N2JSP1-F1
#
_cell.length_a   1.000
_cell.length_b   1.000
_cell.length_c   1.000
_cell.angle_alpha   90.00
_cell.angle_beta   90.00
_cell.angle_gamma   90.00
#
_symmetry.space_group_name_H-M   'P 1'
#
loop_
_entity.id
_entity.type
_entity.pdbx_description
1 polymer ?
#
loop_
_entity_poly.entity_id
_entity_poly.type
_entity_poly.pdbx_seq_one_letter_code
_entity_poly.pdbx_strand_id
1 'polypeptide(L)' 'MNDTDIRKAMVAGVERLTAWSELLDRINVFPVADGDTGRNLVISLAPLRRTDGEPKILARELLFSARGNAGNI' A
#
# COMPACT_ATOMS: atom_id res chain seq x y z
N MET A 1 8.50 8.65 18.69
CA MET A 1 8.33 8.80 17.22
C MET A 1 7.34 9.93 17.00
N ASN A 2 7.71 10.97 16.25
CA ASN A 2 6.80 12.09 15.95
C ASN A 2 5.98 11.81 14.68
N ASP A 3 4.98 12.65 14.38
CA ASP A 3 4.11 12.49 13.19
C ASP A 3 4.92 12.50 11.88
N THR A 4 5.96 13.31 11.81
CA THR A 4 6.86 13.38 10.65
C THR A 4 7.64 12.08 10.44
N ASP A 5 8.10 11.43 11.52
CA ASP A 5 8.79 10.15 11.45
C ASP A 5 7.85 9.04 10.94
N ILE A 6 6.59 9.04 11.40
CA ILE A 6 5.55 8.11 10.93
C ILE A 6 5.31 8.30 9.43
N ARG A 7 5.15 9.54 8.97
CA ARG A 7 4.93 9.83 7.53
C ARG A 7 6.11 9.40 6.67
N LYS A 8 7.34 9.68 7.11
CA LYS A 8 8.55 9.22 6.42
C LYS A 8 8.61 7.69 6.36
N ALA A 9 8.25 7.00 7.44
CA ALA A 9 8.20 5.55 7.47
C ALA A 9 7.13 4.99 6.51
N MET A 10 5.96 5.62 6.41
CA MET A 10 4.91 5.22 5.47
C MET A 10 5.37 5.36 4.01
N VAL A 11 5.95 6.50 3.64
CA VAL A 11 6.52 6.73 2.29
C VAL A 11 7.58 5.66 1.97
N ALA A 12 8.53 5.49 2.89
CA ALA A 12 9.62 4.53 2.74
C ALA A 12 9.12 3.06 2.67
N GLY A 13 8.00 2.75 3.32
CA GLY A 13 7.32 1.46 3.25
C GLY A 13 6.70 1.23 1.88
N VAL A 14 5.98 2.20 1.33
CA VAL A 14 5.38 2.09 -0.01
C VAL A 14 6.43 1.99 -1.12
N GLU A 15 7.54 2.72 -1.00
CA GLU A 15 8.65 2.61 -1.94
C GLU A 15 9.25 1.20 -1.96
N ARG A 16 9.51 0.62 -0.78
CA ARG A 16 9.97 -0.77 -0.67
C ARG A 16 8.93 -1.72 -1.23
N LEU A 17 7.68 -1.61 -0.83
CA LEU A 17 6.61 -2.46 -1.35
C LEU A 17 6.53 -2.41 -2.88
N THR A 18 6.68 -1.23 -3.46
CA THR A 18 6.69 -1.06 -4.92
C THR A 18 7.88 -1.77 -5.57
N ALA A 19 9.08 -1.59 -5.00
CA ALA A 19 10.30 -2.24 -5.50
C ALA A 19 10.24 -3.77 -5.42
N TRP A 20 9.48 -4.33 -4.47
CA TRP A 20 9.32 -5.76 -4.26
C TRP A 20 7.96 -6.31 -4.70
N SER A 21 7.18 -5.53 -5.47
CA SER A 21 5.82 -5.90 -5.88
C SER A 21 5.77 -7.22 -6.66
N GLU A 22 6.72 -7.46 -7.55
CA GLU A 22 6.82 -8.74 -8.26
C GLU A 22 7.15 -9.92 -7.34
N LEU A 23 7.89 -9.70 -6.25
CA LEU A 23 8.10 -10.73 -5.25
C LEU A 23 6.80 -11.02 -4.49
N LEU A 24 6.04 -9.98 -4.13
CA LEU A 24 4.74 -10.11 -3.48
C LEU A 24 3.74 -10.90 -4.35
N ASP A 25 3.72 -10.63 -5.66
CA ASP A 25 2.94 -11.42 -6.62
C ASP A 25 3.33 -12.91 -6.60
N ARG A 26 4.63 -13.22 -6.48
CA ARG A 26 5.13 -14.61 -6.49
C ARG A 26 4.89 -15.37 -5.19
N ILE A 27 4.93 -14.69 -4.04
CA ILE A 27 4.79 -15.36 -2.74
C ILE A 27 3.32 -15.52 -2.33
N ASN A 28 2.41 -14.70 -2.84
CA ASN A 28 1.00 -14.82 -2.51
C ASN A 28 0.35 -15.98 -3.28
N VAL A 29 0.37 -17.17 -2.68
CA VAL A 29 -0.12 -18.41 -3.28
C VAL A 29 -1.43 -18.93 -2.67
N PHE A 30 -2.12 -18.15 -1.82
CA PHE A 30 -3.32 -18.58 -1.10
C PHE A 30 -4.60 -17.81 -1.52
N PRO A 31 -5.76 -18.48 -1.74
CA PRO A 31 -5.93 -19.93 -1.93
C PRO A 31 -5.45 -20.40 -3.31
N VAL A 32 -5.30 -19.48 -4.27
CA VAL A 32 -4.76 -19.69 -5.62
C VAL A 32 -3.92 -18.45 -5.98
N ALA A 33 -2.76 -18.62 -6.59
CA ALA A 33 -1.94 -17.51 -7.06
C ALA A 33 -2.62 -16.82 -8.26
N ASP A 34 -3.09 -15.58 -8.06
CA ASP A 34 -3.63 -14.69 -9.11
C ASP A 34 -2.56 -13.76 -9.69
N GLY A 35 -1.39 -13.66 -9.03
CA GLY A 35 -0.22 -12.93 -9.52
C GLY A 35 -0.42 -11.40 -9.56
N ASP A 36 -1.40 -10.88 -8.83
CA ASP A 36 -1.75 -9.46 -8.85
C ASP A 36 -1.61 -8.77 -7.48
N THR A 37 -1.20 -9.50 -6.44
CA THR A 37 -1.20 -9.04 -5.05
C THR A 37 -0.29 -7.84 -4.82
N GLY A 38 0.95 -7.89 -5.31
CA GLY A 38 1.89 -6.79 -5.25
C GLY A 38 1.38 -5.57 -6.01
N ARG A 39 0.81 -5.77 -7.21
CA ARG A 39 0.20 -4.67 -7.98
C ARG A 39 -0.98 -4.04 -7.25
N ASN A 40 -1.87 -4.85 -6.68
CA ASN A 40 -3.02 -4.41 -5.91
C ASN A 40 -2.56 -3.58 -4.71
N LEU A 41 -1.56 -4.05 -3.96
CA LEU A 41 -0.99 -3.30 -2.84
C LEU A 41 -0.31 -1.98 -3.26
N VAL A 42 0.41 -1.95 -4.38
CA VAL A 42 1.00 -0.70 -4.92
C VAL A 42 -0.09 0.34 -5.20
N ILE A 43 -1.20 -0.06 -5.80
CA ILE A 43 -2.32 0.83 -6.10
C ILE A 43 -3.00 1.26 -4.79
N SER A 44 -3.30 0.31 -3.90
CA SER A 44 -4.02 0.58 -2.64
C SER A 44 -3.27 1.51 -1.69
N LEU A 45 -1.94 1.43 -1.66
CA LEU A 45 -1.12 2.21 -0.73
C LEU A 45 -0.50 3.46 -1.37
N ALA A 46 -0.73 3.72 -2.66
CA ALA A 46 -0.24 4.91 -3.36
C ALA A 46 -0.50 6.23 -2.62
N PRO A 47 -1.65 6.46 -1.94
CA PRO A 47 -1.90 7.69 -1.19
C PRO A 47 -0.88 7.99 -0.08
N LEU A 48 -0.25 6.96 0.52
CA LEU A 48 0.75 7.13 1.57
C LEU A 48 2.05 7.79 1.10
N ARG A 49 2.27 7.94 -0.21
CA ARG A 49 3.42 8.66 -0.76
C ARG A 49 3.37 10.17 -0.49
N ARG A 50 2.21 10.70 -0.10
CA ARG A 50 2.00 12.11 0.19
C ARG A 50 2.42 12.45 1.62
N THR A 51 3.20 13.51 1.78
CA THR A 51 3.74 13.93 3.08
C THR A 51 2.89 14.98 3.79
N ASP A 52 1.87 15.53 3.13
CA ASP A 52 1.16 16.75 3.53
C ASP A 52 -0.37 16.60 3.64
N GLY A 53 -0.90 15.38 3.64
CA GLY A 53 -2.35 15.12 3.70
C GLY A 53 -2.97 15.18 5.10
N GLU A 54 -4.19 15.73 5.17
CA GLU A 54 -5.07 15.61 6.35
C GLU A 54 -5.41 14.12 6.59
N PRO A 55 -5.29 13.60 7.83
CA PRO A 55 -5.52 12.17 8.10
C PRO A 55 -6.87 11.62 7.61
N LYS A 56 -7.94 12.42 7.67
CA LYS A 56 -9.27 12.00 7.20
C LYS A 56 -9.33 11.86 5.67
N ILE A 57 -8.69 12.78 4.96
CA ILE A 57 -8.58 12.72 3.50
C ILE A 57 -7.73 11.51 3.11
N LEU A 58 -6.61 11.29 3.78
CA LEU A 58 -5.75 10.14 3.54
C LEU A 58 -6.49 8.81 3.75
N ALA A 59 -7.23 8.68 4.86
CA ALA A 59 -8.04 7.50 5.13
C ALA A 59 -9.09 7.26 4.03
N ARG A 60 -9.74 8.32 3.55
CA ARG A 60 -10.69 8.25 2.44
C ARG A 60 -10.01 7.81 1.14
N GLU A 61 -8.85 8.37 0.81
CA GLU A 61 -8.08 8.01 -0.39
C GLU A 61 -7.62 6.55 -0.36
N LEU A 62 -7.20 6.04 0.81
CA LEU A 62 -6.87 4.63 1.00
C LEU A 62 -8.07 3.72 0.72
N LEU A 63 -9.24 4.05 1.29
CA LEU A 63 -10.48 3.30 1.06
C LEU A 63 -10.88 3.28 -0.43
N PHE A 64 -10.73 4.40 -1.14
CA PHE A 64 -11.04 4.46 -2.57
C PHE A 64 -9.99 3.78 -3.46
N SER A 65 -8.75 3.67 -2.99
CA SER A 65 -7.65 3.05 -3.73
C SER A 65 -7.56 1.55 -3.48
N ALA A 66 -8.30 1.00 -2.51
CA ALA A 66 -8.37 -0.40 -2.16
C ALA A 66 -8.65 -1.30 -3.38
N ARG A 67 -7.81 -2.33 -3.59
CA ARG A 67 -7.94 -3.31 -4.68
C ARG A 67 -7.68 -4.72 -4.17
N GLY A 68 -8.40 -5.68 -4.75
CA GLY A 68 -8.28 -7.10 -4.41
C GLY A 68 -8.57 -7.37 -2.94
N ASN A 69 -8.21 -8.57 -2.47
CA ASN A 69 -8.39 -8.95 -1.07
C ASN A 69 -7.51 -8.12 -0.12
N ALA A 70 -6.35 -7.67 -0.60
CA ALA A 70 -5.38 -6.93 0.20
C ALA A 70 -5.79 -5.49 0.53
N GLY A 71 -6.69 -4.89 -0.26
CA GLY A 71 -7.21 -3.54 -0.01
C GLY A 71 -8.49 -3.50 0.83
N ASN A 72 -9.15 -4.63 1.06
CA ASN A 72 -10.50 -4.68 1.68
C ASN A 72 -10.48 -4.91 3.21
N ILE A 73 -9.30 -4.76 3.83
CA ILE A 73 -9.00 -4.98 5.26
C ILE A 73 -8.68 -3.66 5.96
#